data_AF-A0A2N6KKR6-F1
#
_entry.id   AF-A0A2N6KKR6-F1
#
_cell.length_a   1.000
_cell.length_b   1.000
_cell.length_c   1.000
_cell.angle_alpha   90.00
_cell.angle_beta   90.00
_cell.angle_gamma   90.00
#
_symmetry.space_group_name_H-M   'P 1'
#
loop_
_entity.id
_entity.type
_entity.pdbx_description
1 polymer ?
#
loop_
_entity_poly.entity_id
_entity_poly.type
_entity_poly.pdbx_seq_one_letter_code
_entity_poly.pdbx_strand_id
1 'polypeptide(L)'
;MTMSKTKILVSAVGVAGVIVGSVAAYMYFKGGPAGDISGAAGSAKVVPDEAFMATYISTDPKVWAKLEQFGTPEAQKIVAKGLEEFNQDVLTDSNISYEKDLKPWVGGVMIAMLPPTSTRPAQLKLPSANPNLPPVTTQEPNVLMVVGIKDKINALNFANKLKGQKGVTTKEIDYKGLKITETSGKGQPTYTAVLNNHLVFAPAKQTVEQAIDTFKGQPSFASKEGANSILSKGVVENTVAQIYVPDYAGMVQQLINLNPQVQQLPPQTLAQLKQLKSMVMGVGIDDAGVRMKAIANLDPELVKFQYQNSAGKVVSQLPADTIAMVSGQGISSWWSAFVEQSNDYPEFKQVLEQARSQVKLANLDLDKEIFGWMDGEFSAAAIPSNQGILAQVGFGGAFIFHTSDRKTAETTFTKLDNLAKTQQVNIVQRNIGGKNITEWQIPGQGSLITHGWLDQDTVFVTLGGPIADAIANSNGKSLKDSENFKTVTGSLQKPNGGYFYLDMDKTASLINRFATQNQSLPPEASAIINSIHGVGLTTTSPDKSTTHMEMLLALKKTSK
;
A
#
# COMPACT_ATOMS: atom_id res chain seq x y z
N MET A 1 24.02 -7.16 -14.83
CA MET A 1 23.06 -6.96 -15.95
C MET A 1 21.88 -6.16 -15.42
N THR A 2 21.90 -4.86 -15.70
CA THR A 2 20.97 -3.84 -15.21
C THR A 2 19.71 -3.83 -16.08
N MET A 3 18.61 -4.36 -15.56
CA MET A 3 17.30 -4.29 -16.22
C MET A 3 16.66 -2.91 -16.03
N SER A 4 16.39 -2.26 -17.16
CA SER A 4 15.59 -1.04 -17.32
C SER A 4 14.17 -1.21 -16.74
N LYS A 5 13.98 -0.80 -15.48
CA LYS A 5 12.64 -0.67 -14.84
C LYS A 5 12.11 0.77 -14.84
N THR A 6 12.85 1.75 -15.36
CA THR A 6 12.55 3.18 -15.20
C THR A 6 11.70 3.80 -16.33
N LYS A 7 11.30 3.04 -17.36
CA LYS A 7 10.65 3.62 -18.55
C LYS A 7 9.24 4.17 -18.36
N ILE A 8 8.54 3.86 -17.27
CA ILE A 8 7.15 4.30 -17.04
C ILE A 8 7.08 5.63 -16.27
N LEU A 9 8.10 5.96 -15.48
CA LEU A 9 8.19 7.25 -14.75
C LEU A 9 9.07 8.28 -15.48
N VAL A 10 10.08 7.82 -16.23
CA VAL A 10 10.96 8.69 -17.04
C VAL A 10 10.21 9.38 -18.18
N SER A 11 9.13 8.79 -18.69
CA SER A 11 8.29 9.41 -19.73
C SER A 11 7.35 10.50 -19.21
N ALA A 12 7.02 10.55 -17.91
CA ALA A 12 6.21 11.63 -17.36
C ALA A 12 7.06 12.87 -17.04
N VAL A 13 8.28 12.66 -16.53
CA VAL A 13 9.12 13.78 -16.07
C VAL A 13 10.16 14.21 -17.13
N GLY A 14 10.63 13.31 -18.00
CA GLY A 14 11.40 13.67 -19.21
C GLY A 14 10.58 14.46 -20.23
N VAL A 15 9.27 14.54 -20.01
CA VAL A 15 8.30 15.29 -20.80
C VAL A 15 7.95 16.65 -20.16
N ALA A 16 8.35 16.90 -18.91
CA ALA A 16 8.40 18.25 -18.35
C ALA A 16 9.40 19.15 -19.10
N GLY A 17 10.27 18.56 -19.93
CA GLY A 17 11.28 19.24 -20.72
C GLY A 17 10.82 19.90 -22.03
N VAL A 18 9.52 19.95 -22.31
CA VAL A 18 8.99 20.52 -23.57
C VAL A 18 7.71 21.35 -23.34
N ILE A 19 7.76 22.28 -22.39
CA ILE A 19 6.74 23.31 -22.13
C ILE A 19 7.13 24.64 -22.78
N VAL A 20 6.50 25.02 -23.89
CA VAL A 20 6.87 26.27 -24.58
C VAL A 20 5.68 27.04 -25.12
N GLY A 21 5.30 28.07 -24.38
CA GLY A 21 5.05 29.42 -24.89
C GLY A 21 3.79 29.67 -25.72
N SER A 22 2.70 29.99 -25.02
CA SER A 22 1.58 30.80 -25.55
C SER A 22 0.83 31.55 -24.44
N VAL A 23 1.46 31.73 -23.26
CA VAL A 23 0.78 32.30 -22.09
C VAL A 23 0.83 33.84 -22.04
N ALA A 24 1.65 34.50 -22.86
CA ALA A 24 1.84 35.95 -22.80
C ALA A 24 0.62 36.77 -23.29
N ALA A 25 -0.17 36.27 -24.24
CA ALA A 25 -1.32 37.02 -24.78
C ALA A 25 -2.60 36.87 -23.92
N TYR A 26 -2.75 35.76 -23.19
CA TYR A 26 -3.90 35.51 -22.31
C TYR A 26 -3.69 36.04 -20.87
N MET A 27 -2.43 36.11 -20.40
CA MET A 27 -2.09 36.58 -19.05
C MET A 27 -2.33 38.08 -18.82
N TYR A 28 -2.47 38.88 -19.88
CA TYR A 28 -2.62 40.33 -19.74
C TYR A 28 -4.05 40.78 -19.37
N PHE A 29 -5.07 39.91 -19.45
CA PHE A 29 -6.47 40.34 -19.32
C PHE A 29 -7.34 39.65 -18.26
N LYS A 30 -6.81 38.77 -17.40
CA LYS A 30 -7.60 38.23 -16.27
C LYS A 30 -6.78 38.11 -14.99
N GLY A 31 -7.08 39.01 -14.04
CA GLY A 31 -6.56 39.01 -12.67
C GLY A 31 -6.68 37.64 -12.02
N GLY A 32 -5.61 37.22 -11.34
CA GLY A 32 -5.54 35.93 -10.69
C GLY A 32 -6.46 35.82 -9.48
N PRO A 33 -6.90 34.60 -9.13
CA PRO A 33 -7.42 34.33 -7.81
C PRO A 33 -6.44 33.50 -6.96
N ALA A 34 -6.38 33.92 -5.70
CA ALA A 34 -5.93 33.17 -4.53
C ALA A 34 -6.86 31.97 -4.23
N GLY A 35 -6.30 30.97 -3.52
CA GLY A 35 -7.04 29.92 -2.81
C GLY A 35 -7.37 28.66 -3.61
N ASP A 36 -6.89 27.49 -3.13
CA ASP A 36 -7.33 26.09 -3.33
C ASP A 36 -7.68 25.54 -4.75
N ILE A 37 -7.61 26.36 -5.80
CA ILE A 37 -7.99 25.99 -7.18
C ILE A 37 -6.94 25.07 -7.84
N SER A 38 -5.71 25.00 -7.33
CA SER A 38 -4.62 24.14 -7.83
C SER A 38 -4.43 22.84 -7.06
N GLY A 39 -5.30 22.55 -6.07
CA GLY A 39 -5.31 21.29 -5.32
C GLY A 39 -5.82 20.10 -6.16
N ALA A 40 -5.85 18.91 -5.57
CA ALA A 40 -6.29 17.69 -6.26
C ALA A 40 -7.71 17.82 -6.84
N ALA A 41 -8.67 18.34 -6.06
CA ALA A 41 -10.04 18.55 -6.54
C ALA A 41 -10.13 19.60 -7.65
N GLY A 42 -9.33 20.67 -7.58
CA GLY A 42 -9.24 21.69 -8.62
C GLY A 42 -8.68 21.15 -9.94
N SER A 43 -7.63 20.33 -9.86
CA SER A 43 -7.03 19.65 -11.01
C SER A 43 -8.01 18.67 -11.67
N ALA A 44 -8.78 17.92 -10.87
CA ALA A 44 -9.76 16.98 -11.38
C ALA A 44 -10.93 17.63 -12.15
N LYS A 45 -11.17 18.94 -12.00
CA LYS A 45 -12.19 19.67 -12.76
C LYS A 45 -11.83 19.90 -14.23
N VAL A 46 -10.56 19.73 -14.60
CA VAL A 46 -10.10 19.83 -16.00
C VAL A 46 -9.69 18.48 -16.59
N VAL A 47 -9.83 17.39 -15.81
CA VAL A 47 -9.64 16.02 -16.28
C VAL A 47 -10.97 15.50 -16.82
N PRO A 48 -11.01 14.95 -18.04
CA PRO A 48 -12.23 14.35 -18.60
C PRO A 48 -12.77 13.20 -17.74
N ASP A 49 -14.08 13.00 -17.74
CA ASP A 49 -14.73 11.93 -16.96
C ASP A 49 -14.45 10.53 -17.51
N GLU A 50 -13.91 10.38 -18.71
CA GLU A 50 -13.47 9.08 -19.22
C GLU A 50 -12.21 8.56 -18.50
N ALA A 51 -11.50 9.42 -17.75
CA ALA A 51 -10.34 9.00 -16.97
C ALA A 51 -10.73 7.91 -15.96
N PHE A 52 -10.09 6.74 -16.04
CA PHE A 52 -10.38 5.59 -15.18
C PHE A 52 -9.56 5.58 -13.89
N MET A 53 -8.55 6.44 -13.80
CA MET A 53 -7.72 6.65 -12.61
C MET A 53 -7.10 8.04 -12.65
N ALA A 54 -6.93 8.68 -11.49
CA ALA A 54 -6.13 9.88 -11.36
C ALA A 54 -5.23 9.82 -10.11
N THR A 55 -3.99 10.25 -10.27
CA THR A 55 -3.01 10.38 -9.20
C THR A 55 -2.62 11.84 -9.04
N TYR A 56 -2.79 12.40 -7.86
CA TYR A 56 -2.28 13.72 -7.50
C TYR A 56 -0.99 13.60 -6.70
N ILE A 57 -0.01 14.44 -6.99
CA ILE A 57 1.27 14.54 -6.29
C ILE A 57 1.43 16.00 -5.83
N SER A 58 1.64 16.18 -4.53
CA SER A 58 1.91 17.48 -3.93
C SER A 58 3.34 17.91 -4.21
N THR A 59 3.52 19.17 -4.63
CA THR A 59 4.82 19.82 -4.73
C THR A 59 5.06 20.83 -3.61
N ASP A 60 4.26 20.79 -2.53
CA ASP A 60 4.41 21.67 -1.38
C ASP A 60 5.70 21.32 -0.61
N PRO A 61 6.72 22.20 -0.58
CA PRO A 61 7.96 21.92 0.13
C PRO A 61 7.75 21.71 1.63
N LYS A 62 6.67 22.25 2.23
CA LYS A 62 6.39 22.05 3.67
C LYS A 62 6.06 20.60 4.00
N VAL A 63 5.36 19.91 3.10
CA VAL A 63 5.02 18.49 3.27
C VAL A 63 6.29 17.64 3.16
N TRP A 64 7.12 17.90 2.16
CA TRP A 64 8.36 17.16 1.93
C TRP A 64 9.42 17.43 3.00
N ALA A 65 9.50 18.65 3.54
CA ALA A 65 10.41 19.02 4.62
C ALA A 65 10.16 18.24 5.93
N LYS A 66 8.96 17.68 6.12
CA LYS A 66 8.72 16.76 7.25
C LYS A 66 9.58 15.50 7.16
N LEU A 67 9.85 14.99 5.95
CA LEU A 67 10.69 13.81 5.78
C LEU A 67 12.12 14.05 6.29
N GLU A 68 12.62 15.28 6.19
CA GLU A 68 13.95 15.68 6.64
C GLU A 68 14.10 15.61 8.18
N GLN A 69 13.00 15.50 8.92
CA GLN A 69 13.01 15.34 10.39
C GLN A 69 13.29 13.88 10.81
N PHE A 70 13.33 12.96 9.86
CA PHE A 70 13.42 11.54 10.08
C PHE A 70 14.65 10.92 9.42
N GLY A 71 14.99 9.74 9.91
CA GLY A 71 16.07 8.89 9.45
C GLY A 71 17.42 9.21 10.08
N THR A 72 18.35 8.28 9.90
CA THR A 72 19.75 8.48 10.26
C THR A 72 20.45 9.35 9.19
N PRO A 73 21.59 10.00 9.49
CA PRO A 73 22.34 10.77 8.50
C PRO A 73 22.66 9.98 7.22
N GLU A 74 22.94 8.68 7.35
CA GLU A 74 23.22 7.78 6.22
C GLU A 74 21.97 7.57 5.36
N ALA A 75 20.81 7.32 5.98
CA ALA A 75 19.54 7.18 5.29
C ALA A 75 19.14 8.48 4.56
N GLN A 76 19.33 9.63 5.20
CA GLN A 76 19.07 10.93 4.59
C GLN A 76 19.96 11.18 3.37
N LYS A 77 21.24 10.81 3.45
CA LYS A 77 22.16 10.90 2.31
C LYS A 77 21.72 10.03 1.14
N ILE A 78 21.18 8.83 1.41
CA ILE A 78 20.66 7.92 0.38
C ILE A 78 19.41 8.53 -0.28
N VAL A 79 18.48 9.06 0.50
CA VAL A 79 17.27 9.72 -0.04
C VAL A 79 17.65 10.95 -0.88
N ALA A 80 18.54 11.80 -0.38
CA ALA A 80 19.02 12.98 -1.09
C ALA A 80 19.70 12.60 -2.40
N LYS A 81 20.57 11.57 -2.39
CA LYS A 81 21.22 11.05 -3.59
C LYS A 81 20.21 10.50 -4.60
N GLY A 82 19.20 9.75 -4.13
CA GLY A 82 18.14 9.23 -5.00
C GLY A 82 17.30 10.33 -5.66
N LEU A 83 17.02 11.42 -4.94
CA LEU A 83 16.36 12.61 -5.51
C LEU A 83 17.27 13.34 -6.53
N GLU A 84 18.56 13.45 -6.25
CA GLU A 84 19.53 14.05 -7.16
C GLU A 84 19.69 13.22 -8.44
N GLU A 85 19.87 11.90 -8.32
CA GLU A 85 19.93 10.95 -9.44
C GLU A 85 18.64 11.00 -10.26
N PHE A 86 17.46 11.02 -9.61
CA PHE A 86 16.19 11.18 -10.32
C PHE A 86 16.12 12.49 -11.10
N ASN A 87 16.53 13.61 -10.49
CA ASN A 87 16.57 14.91 -11.16
C ASN A 87 17.53 14.90 -12.35
N GLN A 88 18.68 14.23 -12.24
CA GLN A 88 19.64 14.07 -13.33
C GLN A 88 19.07 13.19 -14.45
N ASP A 89 18.59 11.99 -14.17
CA ASP A 89 18.08 11.04 -15.17
C ASP A 89 16.88 11.57 -15.96
N VAL A 90 16.08 12.41 -15.33
CA VAL A 90 14.87 12.98 -15.91
C VAL A 90 15.15 14.20 -16.78
N LEU A 91 16.11 15.04 -16.40
CA LEU A 91 16.36 16.33 -17.04
C LEU A 91 17.66 16.35 -17.88
N THR A 92 18.40 15.24 -17.94
CA THR A 92 19.75 15.10 -18.51
C THR A 92 19.88 15.56 -19.96
N ASP A 93 18.82 15.44 -20.76
CA ASP A 93 18.79 15.87 -22.17
C ASP A 93 18.34 17.33 -22.35
N SER A 94 18.08 18.06 -21.27
CA SER A 94 17.52 19.41 -21.29
C SER A 94 18.32 20.36 -20.38
N ASN A 95 18.47 21.63 -20.77
CA ASN A 95 19.11 22.65 -19.92
C ASN A 95 18.15 23.15 -18.81
N ILE A 96 17.45 22.22 -18.15
CA ILE A 96 16.37 22.48 -17.19
C ILE A 96 16.78 21.93 -15.84
N SER A 97 16.55 22.72 -14.79
CA SER A 97 16.78 22.37 -13.41
C SER A 97 15.46 22.42 -12.65
N TYR A 98 15.13 21.34 -11.92
CA TYR A 98 13.93 21.31 -11.08
C TYR A 98 13.86 22.52 -10.14
N GLU A 99 14.94 22.78 -9.40
CA GLU A 99 15.01 23.85 -8.40
C GLU A 99 14.84 25.26 -9.00
N LYS A 100 15.45 25.52 -10.16
CA LYS A 100 15.43 26.86 -10.77
C LYS A 100 14.23 27.10 -11.70
N ASP A 101 13.78 26.06 -12.39
CA ASP A 101 12.89 26.21 -13.54
C ASP A 101 11.49 25.62 -13.32
N LEU A 102 11.30 24.65 -12.42
CA LEU A 102 10.01 24.00 -12.17
C LEU A 102 9.42 24.34 -10.79
N LYS A 103 10.21 24.15 -9.73
CA LYS A 103 9.81 24.40 -8.34
C LYS A 103 9.19 25.79 -8.08
N PRO A 104 9.65 26.90 -8.71
CA PRO A 104 9.06 28.21 -8.44
C PRO A 104 7.59 28.35 -8.83
N TRP A 105 7.11 27.61 -9.84
CA TRP A 105 5.77 27.80 -10.39
C TRP A 105 4.85 26.58 -10.35
N VAL A 106 5.39 25.37 -10.15
CA VAL A 106 4.58 24.15 -10.04
C VAL A 106 3.94 24.07 -8.65
N GLY A 107 2.60 24.03 -8.61
CA GLY A 107 1.76 23.98 -7.41
C GLY A 107 1.11 22.62 -7.12
N GLY A 108 1.48 21.58 -7.87
CA GLY A 108 0.94 20.23 -7.76
C GLY A 108 0.78 19.61 -9.15
N VAL A 109 0.78 18.28 -9.22
CA VAL A 109 0.65 17.56 -10.49
C VAL A 109 -0.41 16.46 -10.36
N MET A 110 -1.42 16.48 -11.21
CA MET A 110 -2.33 15.36 -11.41
C MET A 110 -1.97 14.63 -12.70
N ILE A 111 -1.90 13.31 -12.62
CA ILE A 111 -1.70 12.40 -13.75
C ILE A 111 -2.97 11.57 -13.86
N ALA A 112 -3.71 11.75 -14.94
CA ALA A 112 -4.92 11.00 -15.24
C ALA A 112 -4.66 10.01 -16.37
N MET A 113 -5.18 8.80 -16.22
CA MET A 113 -5.15 7.76 -17.26
C MET A 113 -6.51 7.69 -17.95
N LEU A 114 -6.49 7.86 -19.26
CA LEU A 114 -7.65 7.86 -20.14
C LEU A 114 -7.60 6.65 -21.09
N PRO A 115 -8.76 6.20 -21.58
CA PRO A 115 -8.83 5.20 -22.65
C PRO A 115 -8.00 5.64 -23.88
N PRO A 116 -7.42 4.67 -24.61
CA PRO A 116 -6.68 4.98 -25.83
C PRO A 116 -7.63 5.60 -26.87
N THR A 117 -7.14 6.58 -27.61
CA THR A 117 -7.91 7.22 -28.68
C THR A 117 -7.71 6.46 -29.98
N SER A 118 -8.78 6.34 -30.77
CA SER A 118 -8.85 5.51 -31.97
C SER A 118 -7.86 5.89 -33.09
N THR A 119 -7.15 7.02 -32.97
CA THR A 119 -6.37 7.62 -34.05
C THR A 119 -4.88 7.27 -34.08
N ARG A 120 -4.36 6.46 -33.13
CA ARG A 120 -3.09 5.68 -33.16
C ARG A 120 -2.59 5.47 -31.73
N PRO A 121 -2.94 4.35 -31.07
CA PRO A 121 -2.38 4.05 -29.75
C PRO A 121 -0.85 3.95 -29.86
N ALA A 122 -0.13 4.63 -28.96
CA ALA A 122 1.30 4.43 -28.83
C ALA A 122 1.55 2.95 -28.47
N GLN A 123 2.49 2.33 -29.17
CA GLN A 123 2.79 0.90 -29.03
C GLN A 123 4.05 0.72 -28.19
N LEU A 124 3.92 0.16 -26.99
CA LEU A 124 5.07 -0.31 -26.23
C LEU A 124 5.51 -1.67 -26.77
N LYS A 125 6.72 -1.72 -27.32
CA LYS A 125 7.45 -2.96 -27.57
C LYS A 125 8.15 -3.38 -26.29
N LEU A 126 7.55 -4.28 -25.54
CA LEU A 126 8.21 -4.88 -24.39
C LEU A 126 9.05 -6.07 -24.87
N PRO A 127 10.32 -6.20 -24.41
CA PRO A 127 11.08 -7.42 -24.63
C PRO A 127 10.33 -8.61 -24.07
N SER A 128 10.12 -9.65 -24.88
CA SER A 128 9.53 -10.89 -24.42
C SER A 128 10.43 -11.52 -23.36
N ALA A 129 9.85 -11.91 -22.22
CA ALA A 129 10.59 -12.66 -21.18
C ALA A 129 11.12 -14.02 -21.71
N ASN A 130 10.58 -14.48 -22.84
CA ASN A 130 11.06 -15.63 -23.59
C ASN A 130 11.66 -15.15 -24.93
N PRO A 131 12.96 -15.37 -25.18
CA PRO A 131 13.61 -14.95 -26.44
C PRO A 131 13.06 -15.66 -27.69
N ASN A 132 12.27 -16.73 -27.54
CA ASN A 132 11.63 -17.43 -28.65
C ASN A 132 10.21 -16.92 -28.99
N LEU A 133 9.70 -15.91 -28.28
CA LEU A 133 8.40 -15.30 -28.57
C LEU A 133 8.58 -13.90 -29.19
N PRO A 134 7.78 -13.54 -30.21
CA PRO A 134 7.85 -12.20 -30.81
C PRO A 134 7.57 -11.11 -29.75
N PRO A 135 8.16 -9.90 -29.90
CA PRO A 135 7.97 -8.79 -28.96
C PRO A 135 6.49 -8.47 -28.74
N VAL A 136 6.12 -8.26 -27.48
CA VAL A 136 4.74 -7.90 -27.12
C VAL A 136 4.50 -6.44 -27.52
N THR A 137 3.46 -6.22 -28.32
CA THR A 137 2.99 -4.88 -28.68
C THR A 137 1.77 -4.57 -27.81
N THR A 138 1.93 -3.71 -26.81
CA THR A 138 0.83 -3.25 -25.94
C THR A 138 0.40 -1.84 -26.33
N GLN A 139 -0.90 -1.55 -26.24
CA GLN A 139 -1.39 -0.18 -26.40
C GLN A 139 -1.12 0.58 -25.10
N GLU A 140 -0.52 1.77 -25.18
CA GLU A 140 -0.40 2.65 -24.02
C GLU A 140 -1.75 3.33 -23.74
N PRO A 141 -2.15 3.48 -22.46
CA PRO A 141 -3.24 4.37 -22.12
C PRO A 141 -2.87 5.80 -22.50
N ASN A 142 -3.87 6.62 -22.82
CA ASN A 142 -3.63 8.05 -22.96
C ASN A 142 -3.36 8.64 -21.58
N VAL A 143 -2.31 9.44 -21.46
CA VAL A 143 -1.98 10.13 -20.21
C VAL A 143 -2.23 11.62 -20.38
N LEU A 144 -3.03 12.18 -19.46
CA LEU A 144 -3.20 13.62 -19.29
C LEU A 144 -2.49 14.04 -18.00
N MET A 145 -1.54 14.96 -18.12
CA MET A 145 -0.94 15.62 -16.98
C MET A 145 -1.59 16.99 -16.79
N VAL A 146 -1.98 17.31 -15.56
CA VAL A 146 -2.51 18.61 -15.16
C VAL A 146 -1.57 19.18 -14.11
N VAL A 147 -0.92 20.28 -14.43
CA VAL A 147 0.04 20.95 -13.57
C VAL A 147 -0.59 22.22 -13.02
N GLY A 148 -0.67 22.33 -11.69
CA GLY A 148 -1.12 23.56 -11.03
C GLY A 148 -0.09 24.67 -11.20
N ILE A 149 -0.53 25.85 -11.64
CA ILE A 149 0.31 27.05 -11.80
C ILE A 149 0.16 27.92 -10.55
N LYS A 150 1.12 27.85 -9.62
CA LYS A 150 1.13 28.73 -8.43
C LYS A 150 1.77 30.09 -8.70
N ASP A 151 2.66 30.18 -9.69
CA ASP A 151 3.31 31.43 -10.11
C ASP A 151 3.29 31.57 -11.64
N LYS A 152 2.49 32.50 -12.14
CA LYS A 152 2.30 32.73 -13.58
C LYS A 152 3.53 33.33 -14.27
N ILE A 153 4.30 34.15 -13.56
CA ILE A 153 5.49 34.83 -14.11
C ILE A 153 6.59 33.80 -14.30
N ASN A 154 6.85 32.98 -13.28
CA ASN A 154 7.85 31.94 -13.35
C ASN A 154 7.47 30.84 -14.36
N ALA A 155 6.18 30.50 -14.49
CA ALA A 155 5.71 29.60 -15.55
C ALA A 155 5.95 30.18 -16.96
N LEU A 156 5.74 31.49 -17.16
CA LEU A 156 6.02 32.16 -18.42
C LEU A 156 7.53 32.19 -18.74
N ASN A 157 8.37 32.46 -17.74
CA ASN A 157 9.82 32.42 -17.88
C ASN A 157 10.30 31.02 -18.31
N PHE A 158 9.76 29.97 -17.68
CA PHE A 158 10.04 28.60 -18.06
C PHE A 158 9.64 28.30 -19.51
N ALA A 159 8.43 28.71 -19.90
CA ALA A 159 7.96 28.57 -21.27
C ALA A 159 8.86 29.27 -22.30
N ASN A 160 9.35 30.48 -22.00
CA ASN A 160 10.26 31.21 -22.87
C ASN A 160 11.65 30.54 -22.96
N LYS A 161 12.16 30.04 -21.84
CA LYS A 161 13.45 29.33 -21.78
C LYS A 161 13.44 28.10 -22.69
N LEU A 162 12.37 27.34 -22.64
CA LEU A 162 12.22 26.14 -23.45
C LEU A 162 12.05 26.47 -24.94
N LYS A 163 11.41 27.60 -25.28
CA LYS A 163 11.30 28.16 -26.65
C LYS A 163 12.65 28.42 -27.28
N GLY A 164 13.60 28.83 -26.45
CA GLY A 164 14.96 29.13 -26.84
C GLY A 164 15.86 27.91 -26.99
N GLN A 165 15.39 26.69 -26.69
CA GLN A 165 16.22 25.49 -26.83
C GLN A 165 16.48 25.14 -28.30
N LYS A 166 17.73 24.77 -28.60
CA LYS A 166 18.13 24.36 -29.95
C LYS A 166 17.39 23.10 -30.36
N GLY A 167 16.73 23.13 -31.52
CA GLY A 167 16.02 21.99 -32.09
C GLY A 167 14.59 21.79 -31.58
N VAL A 168 14.05 22.74 -30.81
CA VAL A 168 12.64 22.77 -30.41
C VAL A 168 11.88 23.74 -31.32
N THR A 169 10.77 23.29 -31.88
CA THR A 169 9.84 24.12 -32.67
C THR A 169 8.44 24.06 -32.08
N THR A 170 7.71 25.16 -32.16
CA THR A 170 6.34 25.27 -31.61
C THR A 170 5.37 25.75 -32.66
N LYS A 171 4.17 25.18 -32.65
CA LYS A 171 3.04 25.58 -33.49
C LYS A 171 1.81 25.79 -32.62
N GLU A 172 1.10 26.89 -32.84
CA GLU A 172 -0.17 27.14 -32.18
C GLU A 172 -1.33 26.59 -33.00
N ILE A 173 -2.32 26.03 -32.29
CA ILE A 173 -3.55 25.50 -32.84
C ILE A 173 -4.70 26.12 -32.06
N ASP A 174 -5.61 26.80 -32.75
CA ASP A 174 -6.84 27.28 -32.15
C ASP A 174 -7.84 26.14 -31.98
N TYR A 175 -8.34 25.97 -30.75
CA TYR A 175 -9.39 25.01 -30.44
C TYR A 175 -10.40 25.65 -29.48
N LYS A 176 -11.63 25.86 -29.99
CA LYS A 176 -12.75 26.50 -29.26
C LYS A 176 -12.36 27.82 -28.56
N GLY A 177 -11.50 28.63 -29.16
CA GLY A 177 -11.07 29.92 -28.60
C GLY A 177 -10.01 29.82 -27.49
N LEU A 178 -9.41 28.65 -27.30
CA LEU A 178 -8.19 28.46 -26.50
C LEU A 178 -7.05 28.00 -27.42
N LYS A 179 -5.82 28.31 -27.04
CA LYS A 179 -4.61 27.94 -27.79
C LYS A 179 -4.06 26.62 -27.27
N ILE A 180 -3.89 25.66 -28.17
CA ILE A 180 -3.08 24.47 -27.95
C ILE A 180 -1.71 24.72 -28.56
N THR A 181 -0.64 24.49 -27.81
CA THR A 181 0.73 24.55 -28.32
C THR A 181 1.22 23.14 -28.60
N GLU A 182 1.41 22.84 -29.88
CA GLU A 182 2.12 21.66 -30.36
C GLU A 182 3.62 21.96 -30.31
N THR A 183 4.38 21.15 -29.58
CA THR A 183 5.83 21.29 -29.51
C THR A 183 6.51 20.06 -30.08
N SER A 184 7.39 20.29 -31.05
CA SER A 184 8.17 19.27 -31.74
C SER A 184 9.66 19.43 -31.42
N GLY A 185 10.35 18.31 -31.20
CA GLY A 185 11.78 18.28 -30.88
C GLY A 185 12.38 16.91 -31.24
N LYS A 186 13.27 16.38 -30.39
CA LYS A 186 13.74 14.99 -30.51
C LYS A 186 12.65 14.02 -30.02
N GLY A 187 11.70 13.66 -30.87
CA GLY A 187 10.65 12.69 -30.54
C GLY A 187 9.31 12.98 -31.21
N GLN A 188 8.26 12.34 -30.70
CA GLN A 188 6.88 12.65 -31.10
C GLN A 188 6.47 14.03 -30.58
N PRO A 189 5.62 14.77 -31.32
CA PRO A 189 5.11 16.04 -30.86
C PRO A 189 4.31 15.86 -29.58
N THR A 190 4.32 16.90 -28.75
CA THR A 190 3.53 16.95 -27.50
C THR A 190 2.64 18.18 -27.51
N TYR A 191 1.55 18.15 -26.75
CA TYR A 191 0.52 19.17 -26.80
C TYR A 191 0.27 19.73 -25.41
N THR A 192 0.16 21.06 -25.31
CA THR A 192 -0.11 21.77 -24.06
C THR A 192 -1.18 22.84 -24.23
N ALA A 193 -1.93 23.12 -23.18
CA ALA A 193 -2.84 24.27 -23.10
C ALA A 193 -2.89 24.82 -21.68
N VAL A 194 -3.15 26.12 -21.53
CA VAL A 194 -3.34 26.76 -20.22
C VAL A 194 -4.83 26.98 -19.97
N LEU A 195 -5.35 26.31 -18.94
CA LEU A 195 -6.75 26.32 -18.52
C LEU A 195 -6.87 27.02 -17.16
N ASN A 196 -7.02 28.34 -17.20
CA ASN A 196 -7.03 29.21 -16.02
C ASN A 196 -5.73 29.14 -15.20
N ASN A 197 -5.73 28.40 -14.07
CA ASN A 197 -4.57 28.21 -13.19
C ASN A 197 -3.95 26.81 -13.37
N HIS A 198 -4.30 26.09 -14.44
CA HIS A 198 -3.72 24.80 -14.77
C HIS A 198 -3.02 24.85 -16.13
N LEU A 199 -1.91 24.13 -16.24
CA LEU A 199 -1.35 23.73 -17.52
C LEU A 199 -1.71 22.27 -17.74
N VAL A 200 -2.37 21.97 -18.86
CA VAL A 200 -2.61 20.60 -19.28
C VAL A 200 -1.58 20.20 -20.32
N PHE A 201 -1.13 18.96 -20.23
CA PHE A 201 -0.11 18.38 -21.09
C PHE A 201 -0.51 16.96 -21.48
N ALA A 202 -0.39 16.61 -22.75
CA ALA A 202 -0.49 15.22 -23.21
C ALA A 202 0.32 14.96 -24.49
N PRO A 203 0.79 13.73 -24.73
CA PRO A 203 1.39 13.32 -26.01
C PRO A 203 0.39 13.34 -27.17
N ALA A 204 -0.91 13.20 -26.89
CA ALA A 204 -1.97 13.19 -27.90
C ALA A 204 -2.77 14.49 -27.87
N LYS A 205 -2.91 15.13 -29.05
CA LYS A 205 -3.69 16.37 -29.23
C LYS A 205 -5.12 16.23 -28.69
N GLN A 206 -5.77 15.12 -29.03
CA GLN A 206 -7.16 14.84 -28.66
C GLN A 206 -7.35 14.85 -27.14
N THR A 207 -6.36 14.38 -26.38
CA THR A 207 -6.43 14.39 -24.90
C THR A 207 -6.42 15.82 -24.34
N VAL A 208 -5.69 16.74 -24.96
CA VAL A 208 -5.72 18.18 -24.59
C VAL A 208 -7.03 18.83 -25.03
N GLU A 209 -7.57 18.47 -26.19
CA GLU A 209 -8.89 18.91 -26.66
C GLU A 209 -10.00 18.48 -25.68
N GLN A 210 -9.98 17.23 -25.20
CA GLN A 210 -10.91 16.72 -24.18
C GLN A 210 -10.79 17.50 -22.86
N ALA A 211 -9.57 17.84 -22.42
CA ALA A 211 -9.37 18.66 -21.24
C ALA A 211 -9.94 20.09 -21.40
N ILE A 212 -9.79 20.69 -22.60
CA ILE A 212 -10.41 21.97 -22.95
C ILE A 212 -11.94 21.87 -22.92
N ASP A 213 -12.50 20.79 -23.45
CA ASP A 213 -13.94 20.55 -23.47
C ASP A 213 -14.51 20.41 -22.07
N THR A 214 -13.81 19.67 -21.22
CA THR A 214 -14.09 19.55 -19.78
C THR A 214 -14.08 20.93 -19.11
N PHE A 215 -13.02 21.72 -19.33
CA PHE A 215 -12.91 23.07 -18.80
C PHE A 215 -14.03 24.01 -19.27
N LYS A 216 -14.61 23.77 -20.46
CA LYS A 216 -15.74 24.51 -21.01
C LYS A 216 -17.12 23.99 -20.58
N GLY A 217 -17.18 22.98 -19.72
CA GLY A 217 -18.41 22.51 -19.09
C GLY A 217 -18.83 21.09 -19.43
N GLN A 218 -18.03 20.31 -20.18
CA GLN A 218 -18.24 18.86 -20.26
C GLN A 218 -17.99 18.19 -18.88
N PRO A 219 -18.57 17.00 -18.64
CA PRO A 219 -18.33 16.25 -17.41
C PRO A 219 -16.85 16.07 -17.11
N SER A 220 -16.50 16.15 -15.82
CA SER A 220 -15.12 16.04 -15.35
C SER A 220 -14.94 14.87 -14.42
N PHE A 221 -13.70 14.42 -14.23
CA PHE A 221 -13.36 13.41 -13.25
C PHE A 221 -13.80 13.81 -11.83
N ALA A 222 -13.76 15.11 -11.50
CA ALA A 222 -14.27 15.63 -10.23
C ALA A 222 -15.79 15.43 -10.03
N SER A 223 -16.55 15.24 -11.12
CA SER A 223 -18.00 15.00 -11.06
C SER A 223 -18.39 13.54 -10.84
N LYS A 224 -17.42 12.62 -10.88
CA LYS A 224 -17.68 11.21 -10.53
C LYS A 224 -18.12 11.08 -9.09
N GLU A 225 -18.95 10.07 -8.84
CA GLU A 225 -19.46 9.78 -7.50
C GLU A 225 -18.29 9.69 -6.49
N GLY A 226 -18.43 10.37 -5.35
CA GLY A 226 -17.41 10.44 -4.30
C GLY A 226 -16.15 11.28 -4.61
N ALA A 227 -15.83 11.54 -5.88
CA ALA A 227 -14.54 12.10 -6.32
C ALA A 227 -14.23 13.45 -5.67
N ASN A 228 -15.16 14.40 -5.72
CA ASN A 228 -14.93 15.74 -5.18
C ASN A 228 -14.69 15.72 -3.66
N SER A 229 -15.45 14.91 -2.91
CA SER A 229 -15.26 14.79 -1.45
C SER A 229 -13.91 14.17 -1.12
N ILE A 230 -13.55 13.09 -1.81
CA ILE A 230 -12.31 12.33 -1.60
C ILE A 230 -11.08 13.18 -1.96
N LEU A 231 -11.11 13.86 -3.10
CA LEU A 231 -9.98 14.66 -3.59
C LEU A 231 -9.82 15.98 -2.83
N SER A 232 -10.90 16.55 -2.26
CA SER A 232 -10.83 17.79 -1.49
C SER A 232 -10.34 17.57 -0.06
N LYS A 233 -10.81 16.51 0.60
CA LYS A 233 -10.46 16.24 2.01
C LYS A 233 -9.11 15.54 2.15
N GLY A 234 -8.70 14.81 1.12
CA GLY A 234 -7.62 13.85 1.23
C GLY A 234 -7.99 12.66 2.13
N VAL A 235 -7.13 11.64 2.14
CA VAL A 235 -7.30 10.47 3.03
C VAL A 235 -6.30 10.42 4.17
N VAL A 236 -5.19 11.15 4.05
CA VAL A 236 -4.15 11.30 5.08
C VAL A 236 -3.84 12.78 5.25
N GLU A 237 -3.30 13.15 6.40
CA GLU A 237 -2.74 14.50 6.60
C GLU A 237 -1.39 14.62 5.90
N ASN A 238 -1.00 15.86 5.55
CA ASN A 238 0.29 16.13 4.88
C ASN A 238 0.52 15.22 3.66
N THR A 239 -0.50 15.09 2.81
CA THR A 239 -0.50 14.20 1.64
C THR A 239 0.60 14.57 0.66
N VAL A 240 1.50 13.63 0.39
CA VAL A 240 2.48 13.71 -0.71
C VAL A 240 1.90 13.21 -2.02
N ALA A 241 1.08 12.17 -1.96
CA ALA A 241 0.46 11.58 -3.14
C ALA A 241 -0.90 10.97 -2.82
N GLN A 242 -1.83 11.04 -3.76
CA GLN A 242 -3.15 10.43 -3.64
C GLN A 242 -3.61 9.87 -4.98
N ILE A 243 -4.08 8.63 -4.96
CA ILE A 243 -4.60 7.90 -6.12
C ILE A 243 -6.09 7.70 -5.89
N TYR A 244 -6.90 7.99 -6.91
CA TYR A 244 -8.33 7.69 -6.91
C TYR A 244 -8.73 6.86 -8.13
N VAL A 245 -9.43 5.77 -7.86
CA VAL A 245 -10.02 4.85 -8.84
C VAL A 245 -11.54 4.82 -8.59
N PRO A 246 -12.34 5.51 -9.41
CA PRO A 246 -13.79 5.63 -9.21
C PRO A 246 -14.58 4.37 -9.60
N ASP A 247 -14.03 3.54 -10.49
CA ASP A 247 -14.61 2.27 -10.92
C ASP A 247 -13.46 1.25 -11.02
N TYR A 248 -13.29 0.45 -9.98
CA TYR A 248 -12.17 -0.48 -9.88
C TYR A 248 -12.26 -1.60 -10.91
N ALA A 249 -13.43 -2.21 -11.05
CA ALA A 249 -13.66 -3.28 -12.03
C ALA A 249 -13.47 -2.76 -13.47
N GLY A 250 -14.02 -1.58 -13.77
CA GLY A 250 -13.84 -0.90 -15.05
C GLY A 250 -12.38 -0.58 -15.33
N MET A 251 -11.63 -0.06 -14.35
CA MET A 251 -10.19 0.21 -14.49
C MET A 251 -9.40 -1.07 -14.83
N VAL A 252 -9.63 -2.18 -14.12
CA VAL A 252 -8.95 -3.46 -14.40
C VAL A 252 -9.28 -3.93 -15.81
N GLN A 253 -10.54 -3.82 -16.24
CA GLN A 253 -10.95 -4.18 -17.60
C GLN A 253 -10.26 -3.32 -18.66
N GLN A 254 -10.11 -2.00 -18.42
CA GLN A 254 -9.37 -1.10 -19.31
C GLN A 254 -7.90 -1.54 -19.43
N LEU A 255 -7.24 -1.85 -18.32
CA LEU A 255 -5.84 -2.33 -18.33
C LEU A 255 -5.67 -3.64 -19.09
N ILE A 256 -6.62 -4.58 -18.98
CA ILE A 256 -6.61 -5.82 -19.76
C ILE A 256 -6.78 -5.55 -21.24
N ASN A 257 -7.72 -4.67 -21.61
CA ASN A 257 -7.99 -4.32 -23.01
C ASN A 257 -6.79 -3.65 -23.69
N LEU A 258 -5.90 -2.99 -22.92
CA LEU A 258 -4.65 -2.42 -23.42
C LEU A 258 -3.58 -3.46 -23.77
N ASN A 259 -3.70 -4.70 -23.25
CA ASN A 259 -2.78 -5.78 -23.54
C ASN A 259 -3.49 -6.95 -24.25
N PRO A 260 -3.39 -7.07 -25.59
CA PRO A 260 -4.09 -8.09 -26.36
C PRO A 260 -3.63 -9.53 -26.08
N GLN A 261 -2.54 -9.72 -25.31
CA GLN A 261 -2.06 -11.05 -24.92
C GLN A 261 -2.62 -11.55 -23.60
N VAL A 262 -3.30 -10.69 -22.83
CA VAL A 262 -3.92 -11.11 -21.58
C VAL A 262 -5.25 -11.78 -21.90
N GLN A 263 -5.42 -13.03 -21.46
CA GLN A 263 -6.71 -13.71 -21.54
C GLN A 263 -7.78 -12.90 -20.80
N GLN A 264 -8.98 -12.87 -21.37
CA GLN A 264 -10.11 -12.24 -20.70
C GLN A 264 -10.32 -12.87 -19.32
N LEU A 265 -10.69 -12.04 -18.36
CA LEU A 265 -10.95 -12.52 -17.01
C LEU A 265 -12.11 -13.53 -17.02
N PRO A 266 -11.99 -14.64 -16.28
CA PRO A 266 -13.12 -15.51 -16.01
C PRO A 266 -14.29 -14.70 -15.42
N PRO A 267 -15.55 -15.04 -15.74
CA PRO A 267 -16.72 -14.32 -15.22
C PRO A 267 -16.75 -14.24 -13.69
N GLN A 268 -16.24 -15.27 -13.02
CA GLN A 268 -16.10 -15.34 -11.56
C GLN A 268 -15.14 -14.28 -11.01
N THR A 269 -13.99 -14.07 -11.65
CA THR A 269 -13.03 -13.03 -11.27
C THR A 269 -13.61 -11.64 -11.50
N LEU A 270 -14.34 -11.44 -12.61
CA LEU A 270 -15.03 -10.17 -12.85
C LEU A 270 -16.10 -9.89 -11.78
N ALA A 271 -16.83 -10.91 -11.34
CA ALA A 271 -17.80 -10.79 -10.25
C ALA A 271 -17.12 -10.40 -8.92
N GLN A 272 -15.93 -10.93 -8.63
CA GLN A 272 -15.15 -10.52 -7.45
C GLN A 272 -14.70 -9.06 -7.55
N LEU A 273 -14.23 -8.61 -8.72
CA LEU A 273 -13.82 -7.21 -8.91
C LEU A 273 -14.97 -6.23 -8.69
N LYS A 274 -16.20 -6.62 -9.07
CA LYS A 274 -17.41 -5.80 -8.84
C LYS A 274 -17.79 -5.63 -7.37
N GLN A 275 -17.24 -6.44 -6.46
CA GLN A 275 -17.40 -6.22 -5.02
C GLN A 275 -16.74 -4.91 -4.58
N LEU A 276 -15.69 -4.46 -5.28
CA LEU A 276 -15.00 -3.21 -5.04
C LEU A 276 -15.49 -2.16 -6.05
N LYS A 277 -16.29 -1.19 -5.59
CA LYS A 277 -16.82 -0.11 -6.42
C LYS A 277 -15.73 0.89 -6.76
N SER A 278 -15.15 1.51 -5.72
CA SER A 278 -14.11 2.52 -5.87
C SER A 278 -13.03 2.35 -4.81
N MET A 279 -11.87 2.93 -5.07
CA MET A 279 -10.76 2.94 -4.12
C MET A 279 -10.06 4.30 -4.16
N VAL A 280 -9.68 4.78 -2.97
CA VAL A 280 -8.70 5.85 -2.83
C VAL A 280 -7.54 5.37 -1.98
N MET A 281 -6.33 5.75 -2.37
CA MET A 281 -5.12 5.54 -1.59
C MET A 281 -4.40 6.87 -1.44
N GLY A 282 -3.87 7.17 -0.26
CA GLY A 282 -3.06 8.35 -0.01
C GLY A 282 -1.83 8.00 0.79
N VAL A 283 -0.75 8.72 0.49
CA VAL A 283 0.53 8.68 1.19
C VAL A 283 0.78 10.07 1.74
N GLY A 284 1.17 10.16 3.01
CA GLY A 284 1.45 11.41 3.71
C GLY A 284 2.58 11.23 4.71
N ILE A 285 3.10 12.35 5.21
CA ILE A 285 4.19 12.36 6.18
C ILE A 285 3.72 13.09 7.45
N ASP A 286 3.58 12.36 8.54
CA ASP A 286 3.18 12.91 9.85
C ASP A 286 4.36 12.95 10.82
N ASP A 287 4.07 13.25 12.09
CA ASP A 287 5.10 13.45 13.12
C ASP A 287 5.69 12.12 13.66
N ALA A 288 5.15 10.97 13.21
CA ALA A 288 5.63 9.63 13.52
C ALA A 288 6.34 8.96 12.33
N GLY A 289 6.06 9.36 11.09
CA GLY A 289 6.76 8.88 9.90
C GLY A 289 5.92 8.95 8.63
N VAL A 290 6.03 7.93 7.78
CA VAL A 290 5.29 7.84 6.51
C VAL A 290 4.01 7.05 6.74
N ARG A 291 2.86 7.70 6.47
CA ARG A 291 1.54 7.12 6.61
C ARG A 291 0.94 6.80 5.25
N MET A 292 0.34 5.64 5.13
CA MET A 292 -0.45 5.23 3.99
C MET A 292 -1.86 4.89 4.45
N LYS A 293 -2.88 5.39 3.75
CA LYS A 293 -4.26 5.02 4.00
C LYS A 293 -4.96 4.69 2.70
N ALA A 294 -5.67 3.57 2.69
CA ALA A 294 -6.53 3.16 1.60
C ALA A 294 -7.97 3.05 2.11
N ILE A 295 -8.91 3.55 1.33
CA ILE A 295 -10.35 3.40 1.57
C ILE A 295 -10.93 2.70 0.35
N ALA A 296 -11.53 1.54 0.59
CA ALA A 296 -12.23 0.73 -0.38
C ALA A 296 -13.74 0.89 -0.15
N ASN A 297 -14.45 1.35 -1.17
CA ASN A 297 -15.90 1.39 -1.19
C ASN A 297 -16.41 0.10 -1.84
N LEU A 298 -17.22 -0.63 -1.11
CA LEU A 298 -17.64 -1.98 -1.42
C LEU A 298 -19.13 -2.02 -1.78
N ASP A 299 -19.53 -3.02 -2.57
CA ASP A 299 -20.93 -3.35 -2.73
C ASP A 299 -21.44 -4.16 -1.52
N PRO A 300 -22.33 -3.61 -0.68
CA PRO A 300 -22.79 -4.31 0.52
C PRO A 300 -23.65 -5.54 0.23
N GLU A 301 -24.16 -5.70 -0.99
CA GLU A 301 -24.93 -6.90 -1.40
C GLU A 301 -24.00 -8.04 -1.82
N LEU A 302 -22.82 -7.71 -2.34
CA LEU A 302 -21.84 -8.70 -2.83
C LEU A 302 -20.80 -9.08 -1.77
N VAL A 303 -20.55 -8.22 -0.78
CA VAL A 303 -19.56 -8.49 0.26
C VAL A 303 -20.15 -9.29 1.42
N LYS A 304 -19.49 -10.41 1.73
CA LYS A 304 -19.87 -11.34 2.80
C LYS A 304 -19.12 -11.15 4.10
N PHE A 305 -18.17 -10.21 4.14
CA PHE A 305 -17.24 -10.05 5.25
C PHE A 305 -17.13 -8.60 5.71
N GLN A 306 -16.99 -8.41 7.02
CA GLN A 306 -16.74 -7.13 7.64
C GLN A 306 -15.75 -7.30 8.79
N TYR A 307 -14.74 -6.43 8.86
CA TYR A 307 -13.81 -6.43 10.00
C TYR A 307 -14.56 -6.02 11.28
N GLN A 308 -14.53 -6.89 12.28
CA GLN A 308 -15.07 -6.60 13.61
C GLN A 308 -14.05 -5.84 14.44
N ASN A 309 -14.51 -4.87 15.23
CA ASN A 309 -13.62 -4.13 16.12
C ASN A 309 -13.06 -5.04 17.22
N SER A 310 -11.74 -4.94 17.45
CA SER A 310 -11.03 -5.59 18.54
C SER A 310 -10.80 -4.59 19.68
N ALA A 311 -10.93 -5.03 20.94
CA ALA A 311 -10.57 -4.25 22.12
C ALA A 311 -9.06 -4.32 22.43
N GLY A 312 -8.31 -5.19 21.75
CA GLY A 312 -6.86 -5.34 21.89
C GLY A 312 -6.44 -5.92 23.25
N LYS A 313 -7.27 -6.76 23.87
CA LYS A 313 -6.95 -7.43 25.15
C LYS A 313 -5.81 -8.43 24.97
N VAL A 314 -5.82 -9.20 23.88
CA VAL A 314 -4.77 -10.20 23.57
C VAL A 314 -3.37 -9.58 23.43
N VAL A 315 -3.27 -8.31 23.01
CA VAL A 315 -2.00 -7.57 22.94
C VAL A 315 -1.36 -7.40 24.32
N SER A 316 -2.17 -7.34 25.38
CA SER A 316 -1.68 -7.20 26.76
C SER A 316 -1.11 -8.51 27.31
N GLN A 317 -1.38 -9.64 26.65
CA GLN A 317 -0.88 -10.97 27.05
C GLN A 317 0.47 -11.31 26.40
N LEU A 318 0.87 -10.56 25.38
CA LEU A 318 2.16 -10.71 24.73
C LEU A 318 3.25 -9.97 25.52
N PRO A 319 4.49 -10.49 25.58
CA PRO A 319 5.57 -9.83 26.28
C PRO A 319 6.08 -8.61 25.50
N ALA A 320 6.63 -7.62 26.21
CA ALA A 320 7.14 -6.37 25.64
C ALA A 320 8.24 -6.55 24.58
N ASP A 321 8.96 -7.66 24.61
CA ASP A 321 10.03 -8.00 23.69
C ASP A 321 9.53 -8.68 22.39
N THR A 322 8.22 -8.81 22.19
CA THR A 322 7.63 -9.31 20.92
C THR A 322 8.24 -8.60 19.70
N ILE A 323 8.64 -9.38 18.70
CA ILE A 323 9.26 -8.90 17.44
C ILE A 323 8.18 -8.50 16.45
N ALA A 324 7.21 -9.38 16.24
CA ALA A 324 6.12 -9.18 15.29
C ALA A 324 4.83 -9.73 15.84
N MET A 325 3.70 -9.15 15.44
CA MET A 325 2.37 -9.60 15.85
C MET A 325 1.36 -9.35 14.73
N VAL A 326 0.45 -10.29 14.52
CA VAL A 326 -0.85 -10.09 13.87
C VAL A 326 -1.92 -10.34 14.91
N SER A 327 -2.91 -9.46 14.99
CA SER A 327 -4.05 -9.59 15.91
C SER A 327 -5.35 -9.23 15.19
N GLY A 328 -6.45 -9.77 15.69
CA GLY A 328 -7.78 -9.45 15.21
C GLY A 328 -8.89 -10.09 16.03
N GLN A 329 -10.06 -10.21 15.42
CA GLN A 329 -11.27 -10.72 16.06
C GLN A 329 -11.96 -11.78 15.18
N GLY A 330 -12.44 -12.84 15.83
CA GLY A 330 -13.47 -13.73 15.31
C GLY A 330 -13.04 -14.60 14.13
N ILE A 331 -11.93 -15.35 14.23
CA ILE A 331 -11.47 -16.29 13.19
C ILE A 331 -12.61 -17.21 12.73
N SER A 332 -13.48 -17.66 13.63
CA SER A 332 -14.65 -18.48 13.29
C SER A 332 -15.59 -17.80 12.28
N SER A 333 -15.73 -16.47 12.36
CA SER A 333 -16.52 -15.68 11.40
C SER A 333 -15.83 -15.58 10.04
N TRP A 334 -14.51 -15.41 10.02
CA TRP A 334 -13.72 -15.44 8.79
C TRP A 334 -13.78 -16.80 8.10
N TRP A 335 -13.66 -17.87 8.88
CA TRP A 335 -13.78 -19.24 8.40
C TRP A 335 -15.18 -19.51 7.82
N SER A 336 -16.23 -19.08 8.53
CA SER A 336 -17.61 -19.22 8.06
C SER A 336 -17.86 -18.48 6.74
N ALA A 337 -17.33 -17.27 6.59
CA ALA A 337 -17.42 -16.51 5.35
C ALA A 337 -16.65 -17.20 4.20
N PHE A 338 -15.47 -17.76 4.47
CA PHE A 338 -14.73 -18.56 3.49
C PHE A 338 -15.50 -19.82 3.07
N VAL A 339 -16.11 -20.54 4.01
CA VAL A 339 -16.94 -21.72 3.73
C VAL A 339 -18.16 -21.34 2.88
N GLU A 340 -18.85 -20.24 3.20
CA GLU A 340 -19.98 -19.74 2.39
C GLU A 340 -19.50 -19.42 0.96
N GLN A 341 -18.44 -18.63 0.84
CA GLN A 341 -17.88 -18.19 -0.45
C GLN A 341 -17.39 -19.38 -1.28
N SER A 342 -16.90 -20.46 -0.66
CA SER A 342 -16.46 -21.65 -1.38
C SER A 342 -17.55 -22.31 -2.23
N ASN A 343 -18.83 -22.07 -1.94
CA ASN A 343 -19.94 -22.60 -2.75
C ASN A 343 -20.02 -21.93 -4.13
N ASP A 344 -19.56 -20.68 -4.24
CA ASP A 344 -19.62 -19.88 -5.46
C ASP A 344 -18.36 -20.06 -6.33
N TYR A 345 -17.25 -20.54 -5.75
CA TYR A 345 -15.94 -20.64 -6.40
C TYR A 345 -15.35 -22.06 -6.28
N PRO A 346 -15.32 -22.86 -7.37
CA PRO A 346 -14.84 -24.23 -7.35
C PRO A 346 -13.41 -24.41 -6.80
N GLU A 347 -12.53 -23.45 -7.06
CA GLU A 347 -11.15 -23.43 -6.57
C GLU A 347 -11.09 -23.38 -5.04
N PHE A 348 -11.91 -22.53 -4.43
CA PHE A 348 -12.01 -22.43 -2.96
C PHE A 348 -12.63 -23.68 -2.37
N LYS A 349 -13.65 -24.25 -3.04
CA LYS A 349 -14.25 -25.52 -2.63
C LYS A 349 -13.22 -26.64 -2.58
N GLN A 350 -12.35 -26.74 -3.60
CA GLN A 350 -11.30 -27.76 -3.64
C GLN A 350 -10.32 -27.60 -2.46
N VAL A 351 -9.87 -26.37 -2.19
CA VAL A 351 -8.98 -26.08 -1.06
C VAL A 351 -9.65 -26.41 0.28
N LEU A 352 -10.91 -26.03 0.45
CA LEU A 352 -11.69 -26.32 1.66
C LEU A 352 -11.84 -27.83 1.91
N GLU A 353 -12.26 -28.59 0.89
CA GLU A 353 -12.43 -30.04 1.01
C GLU A 353 -11.09 -30.76 1.23
N GLN A 354 -10.01 -30.29 0.61
CA GLN A 354 -8.68 -30.80 0.89
C GLN A 354 -8.29 -30.56 2.35
N ALA A 355 -8.48 -29.33 2.87
CA ALA A 355 -8.20 -29.03 4.27
C ALA A 355 -9.02 -29.89 5.24
N ARG A 356 -10.33 -30.02 4.99
CA ARG A 356 -11.22 -30.90 5.77
C ARG A 356 -10.76 -32.36 5.74
N SER A 357 -10.35 -32.86 4.58
CA SER A 357 -9.87 -34.24 4.43
C SER A 357 -8.61 -34.52 5.24
N GLN A 358 -7.65 -33.59 5.27
CA GLN A 358 -6.41 -33.73 6.03
C GLN A 358 -6.67 -33.77 7.54
N VAL A 359 -7.54 -32.89 8.03
CA VAL A 359 -7.88 -32.81 9.46
C VAL A 359 -8.74 -34.01 9.89
N LYS A 360 -9.55 -34.55 8.98
CA LYS A 360 -10.32 -35.78 9.23
C LYS A 360 -9.43 -37.01 9.44
N LEU A 361 -8.23 -37.07 8.86
CA LEU A 361 -7.24 -38.13 9.16
C LEU A 361 -6.82 -38.13 10.63
N ALA A 362 -6.88 -36.97 11.29
CA ALA A 362 -6.66 -36.81 12.72
C ALA A 362 -7.94 -36.98 13.56
N ASN A 363 -9.04 -37.45 12.98
CA ASN A 363 -10.35 -37.62 13.62
C ASN A 363 -10.90 -36.31 14.25
N LEU A 364 -10.69 -35.20 13.55
CA LEU A 364 -11.12 -33.85 13.92
C LEU A 364 -12.05 -33.26 12.84
N ASP A 365 -13.02 -32.47 13.28
CA ASP A 365 -13.86 -31.63 12.40
C ASP A 365 -13.25 -30.23 12.29
N LEU A 366 -12.79 -29.85 11.09
CA LEU A 366 -12.12 -28.58 10.85
C LEU A 366 -13.01 -27.37 11.16
N ASP A 367 -14.30 -27.46 10.84
CA ASP A 367 -15.21 -26.33 10.97
C ASP A 367 -15.62 -26.12 12.43
N LYS A 368 -15.89 -27.21 13.15
CA LYS A 368 -16.42 -27.15 14.52
C LYS A 368 -15.33 -27.22 15.58
N GLU A 369 -14.39 -28.14 15.42
CA GLU A 369 -13.41 -28.46 16.46
C GLU A 369 -12.10 -27.66 16.31
N ILE A 370 -11.78 -27.15 15.12
CA ILE A 370 -10.61 -26.28 14.94
C ILE A 370 -11.00 -24.81 14.94
N PHE A 371 -11.78 -24.36 13.95
CA PHE A 371 -12.10 -22.93 13.83
C PHE A 371 -13.34 -22.49 14.61
N GLY A 372 -14.26 -23.40 14.92
CA GLY A 372 -15.57 -23.08 15.51
C GLY A 372 -15.50 -22.36 16.85
N TRP A 373 -14.54 -22.70 17.70
CA TRP A 373 -14.36 -22.08 19.01
C TRP A 373 -13.49 -20.81 18.98
N MET A 374 -12.88 -20.45 17.84
CA MET A 374 -12.03 -19.26 17.73
C MET A 374 -12.86 -18.00 17.44
N ASP A 375 -13.82 -17.71 18.31
CA ASP A 375 -14.85 -16.66 18.14
C ASP A 375 -14.48 -15.30 18.76
N GLY A 376 -13.52 -15.28 19.68
CA GLY A 376 -13.03 -14.07 20.33
C GLY A 376 -11.85 -13.38 19.62
N GLU A 377 -11.14 -12.55 20.36
CA GLU A 377 -9.88 -11.95 19.91
C GLU A 377 -8.81 -13.01 19.71
N PHE A 378 -7.90 -12.77 18.77
CA PHE A 378 -6.73 -13.61 18.58
C PHE A 378 -5.47 -12.78 18.36
N SER A 379 -4.32 -13.37 18.66
CA SER A 379 -3.03 -12.87 18.21
C SER A 379 -2.09 -14.01 17.83
N ALA A 380 -1.33 -13.84 16.76
CA ALA A 380 -0.17 -14.63 16.42
C ALA A 380 1.08 -13.74 16.51
N ALA A 381 2.11 -14.17 17.22
CA ALA A 381 3.28 -13.36 17.52
C ALA A 381 4.58 -14.14 17.36
N ALA A 382 5.62 -13.43 16.93
CA ALA A 382 7.01 -13.89 16.96
C ALA A 382 7.70 -13.26 18.18
N ILE A 383 8.23 -14.09 19.07
CA ILE A 383 8.86 -13.67 20.33
C ILE A 383 10.31 -14.17 20.33
N PRO A 384 11.30 -13.36 20.75
CA PRO A 384 12.69 -13.77 20.78
C PRO A 384 12.90 -15.07 21.56
N SER A 385 13.78 -15.92 21.06
CA SER A 385 14.19 -17.15 21.75
C SER A 385 15.66 -17.43 21.50
N ASN A 386 16.44 -17.50 22.59
CA ASN A 386 17.85 -17.85 22.59
C ASN A 386 18.12 -19.21 23.24
N GLN A 387 17.06 -19.96 23.56
CA GLN A 387 17.13 -21.26 24.26
C GLN A 387 16.24 -22.30 23.58
N GLY A 388 16.50 -23.58 23.88
CA GLY A 388 15.75 -24.71 23.32
C GLY A 388 15.98 -24.94 21.82
N ILE A 389 15.11 -25.75 21.21
CA ILE A 389 15.21 -26.19 19.80
C ILE A 389 15.25 -25.00 18.83
N LEU A 390 14.57 -23.90 19.17
CA LEU A 390 14.47 -22.72 18.32
C LEU A 390 15.56 -21.66 18.58
N ALA A 391 16.53 -21.94 19.48
CA ALA A 391 17.63 -21.03 19.76
C ALA A 391 18.42 -20.64 18.50
N GLN A 392 18.57 -21.57 17.56
CA GLN A 392 19.28 -21.36 16.28
C GLN A 392 18.49 -20.43 15.33
N VAL A 393 17.16 -20.48 15.38
CA VAL A 393 16.27 -19.61 14.61
C VAL A 393 16.23 -18.20 15.21
N GLY A 394 16.30 -18.09 16.54
CA GLY A 394 16.36 -16.82 17.26
C GLY A 394 15.01 -16.27 17.71
N PHE A 395 13.92 -16.95 17.37
CA PHE A 395 12.57 -16.62 17.81
C PHE A 395 11.70 -17.88 17.86
N GLY A 396 10.66 -17.84 18.66
CA GLY A 396 9.57 -18.81 18.66
C GLY A 396 8.22 -18.14 18.38
N GLY A 397 7.17 -18.95 18.27
CA GLY A 397 5.82 -18.49 17.96
C GLY A 397 4.92 -18.52 19.19
N ALA A 398 3.97 -17.60 19.28
CA ALA A 398 2.86 -17.65 20.23
C ALA A 398 1.54 -17.34 19.52
N PHE A 399 0.53 -18.15 19.80
CA PHE A 399 -0.85 -17.94 19.40
C PHE A 399 -1.69 -17.79 20.66
N ILE A 400 -2.51 -16.76 20.73
CA ILE A 400 -3.40 -16.50 21.86
C ILE A 400 -4.80 -16.34 21.30
N PHE A 401 -5.78 -17.00 21.92
CA PHE A 401 -7.17 -16.94 21.53
C PHE A 401 -8.02 -16.68 22.75
N HIS A 402 -8.85 -15.65 22.69
CA HIS A 402 -10.00 -15.52 23.55
C HIS A 402 -11.15 -16.32 22.94
N THR A 403 -11.91 -17.05 23.74
CA THR A 403 -13.00 -17.90 23.27
C THR A 403 -14.15 -17.94 24.27
N SER A 404 -15.39 -17.93 23.77
CA SER A 404 -16.57 -18.22 24.60
C SER A 404 -16.88 -19.73 24.69
N ASP A 405 -16.25 -20.56 23.87
CA ASP A 405 -16.45 -22.01 23.80
C ASP A 405 -15.19 -22.79 24.24
N ARG A 406 -14.82 -22.56 25.50
CA ARG A 406 -13.73 -23.27 26.16
C ARG A 406 -13.87 -24.79 26.11
N LYS A 407 -15.09 -25.30 26.23
CA LYS A 407 -15.35 -26.75 26.26
C LYS A 407 -14.93 -27.41 24.94
N THR A 408 -15.28 -26.81 23.80
CA THR A 408 -14.85 -27.32 22.50
C THR A 408 -13.34 -27.22 22.34
N ALA A 409 -12.73 -26.08 22.74
CA ALA A 409 -11.28 -25.92 22.71
C ALA A 409 -10.53 -27.00 23.52
N GLU A 410 -10.95 -27.27 24.77
CA GLU A 410 -10.38 -28.32 25.63
C GLU A 410 -10.53 -29.72 25.03
N THR A 411 -11.68 -30.00 24.41
CA THR A 411 -11.93 -31.27 23.70
C THR A 411 -10.97 -31.42 22.52
N THR A 412 -10.76 -30.36 21.75
CA THR A 412 -9.81 -30.33 20.62
C THR A 412 -8.39 -30.57 21.08
N PHE A 413 -7.91 -29.85 22.10
CA PHE A 413 -6.57 -30.06 22.64
C PHE A 413 -6.37 -31.47 23.19
N THR A 414 -7.38 -32.05 23.83
CA THR A 414 -7.32 -33.45 24.29
C THR A 414 -7.13 -34.44 23.13
N LYS A 415 -7.85 -34.24 22.02
CA LYS A 415 -7.67 -35.07 20.82
C LYS A 415 -6.27 -34.89 20.21
N LEU A 416 -5.79 -33.66 20.14
CA LEU A 416 -4.45 -33.35 19.64
C LEU A 416 -3.34 -33.95 20.52
N ASP A 417 -3.48 -33.88 21.85
CA ASP A 417 -2.55 -34.51 22.80
C ASP A 417 -2.50 -36.03 22.60
N ASN A 418 -3.66 -36.67 22.40
CA ASN A 418 -3.73 -38.10 22.14
C ASN A 418 -3.09 -38.46 20.79
N LEU A 419 -3.32 -37.66 19.74
CA LEU A 419 -2.65 -37.85 18.46
C LEU A 419 -1.14 -37.73 18.60
N ALA A 420 -0.64 -36.70 19.29
CA ALA A 420 0.79 -36.51 19.51
C ALA A 420 1.43 -37.71 20.25
N LYS A 421 0.75 -38.29 21.25
CA LYS A 421 1.20 -39.53 21.92
C LYS A 421 1.37 -40.70 20.94
N THR A 422 0.45 -40.86 19.97
CA THR A 422 0.58 -41.92 18.94
C THR A 422 1.79 -41.74 18.04
N GLN A 423 2.30 -40.51 17.92
CA GLN A 423 3.50 -40.17 17.13
C GLN A 423 4.79 -40.16 17.97
N GLN A 424 4.79 -40.84 19.13
CA GLN A 424 5.94 -40.93 20.04
C GLN A 424 6.42 -39.58 20.60
N VAL A 425 5.53 -38.57 20.64
CA VAL A 425 5.78 -37.31 21.34
C VAL A 425 5.40 -37.46 22.81
N ASN A 426 6.28 -37.03 23.71
CA ASN A 426 6.02 -37.08 25.14
C ASN A 426 5.12 -35.90 25.55
N ILE A 427 4.01 -36.21 26.21
CA ILE A 427 3.09 -35.19 26.73
C ILE A 427 3.35 -35.02 28.22
N VAL A 428 3.85 -33.85 28.61
CA VAL A 428 4.24 -33.54 29.99
C VAL A 428 3.41 -32.36 30.50
N GLN A 429 2.93 -32.44 31.73
CA GLN A 429 2.28 -31.31 32.39
C GLN A 429 3.28 -30.56 33.27
N ARG A 430 3.24 -29.24 33.21
CA ARG A 430 4.05 -28.33 34.01
C ARG A 430 3.17 -27.23 34.60
N ASN A 431 3.49 -26.77 35.80
CA ASN A 431 2.88 -25.57 36.37
C ASN A 431 3.85 -24.39 36.20
N ILE A 432 3.41 -23.32 35.52
CA ILE A 432 4.18 -22.08 35.37
C ILE A 432 3.30 -20.94 35.87
N GLY A 433 3.76 -20.22 36.91
CA GLY A 433 3.02 -19.08 37.46
C GLY A 433 1.61 -19.43 37.94
N GLY A 434 1.40 -20.65 38.47
CA GLY A 434 0.09 -21.12 38.92
C GLY A 434 -0.81 -21.68 37.81
N LYS A 435 -0.38 -21.65 36.56
CA LYS A 435 -1.13 -22.14 35.40
C LYS A 435 -0.68 -23.54 35.01
N ASN A 436 -1.64 -24.44 34.80
CA ASN A 436 -1.37 -25.78 34.29
C ASN A 436 -1.19 -25.72 32.78
N ILE A 437 -0.05 -26.24 32.32
CA ILE A 437 0.42 -26.13 30.95
C ILE A 437 0.83 -27.53 30.47
N THR A 438 0.49 -27.84 29.22
CA THR A 438 0.82 -29.10 28.57
C THR A 438 1.92 -28.86 27.54
N GLU A 439 3.01 -29.59 27.65
CA GLU A 439 4.17 -29.54 26.76
C GLU A 439 4.25 -30.81 25.90
N TRP A 440 4.49 -30.62 24.61
CA TRP A 440 4.78 -31.66 23.64
C TRP A 440 6.29 -31.71 23.45
N GLN A 441 6.92 -32.71 24.06
CA GLN A 441 8.36 -32.86 24.09
C GLN A 441 8.83 -33.90 23.09
N ILE A 442 9.78 -33.52 22.24
CA ILE A 442 10.49 -34.46 21.37
C ILE A 442 11.60 -35.12 22.20
N PRO A 443 11.66 -36.47 22.27
CA PRO A 443 12.71 -37.16 23.01
C PRO A 443 14.11 -36.69 22.63
N GLY A 444 14.90 -36.27 23.63
CA GLY A 444 16.26 -35.76 23.44
C GLY A 444 16.39 -34.33 22.91
N GLN A 445 15.29 -33.66 22.53
CA GLN A 445 15.29 -32.29 22.00
C GLN A 445 14.52 -31.29 22.88
N GLY A 446 13.61 -31.77 23.74
CA GLY A 446 12.85 -30.93 24.68
C GLY A 446 11.49 -30.47 24.14
N SER A 447 10.89 -29.47 24.78
CA SER A 447 9.54 -28.96 24.43
C SER A 447 9.53 -28.20 23.10
N LEU A 448 8.70 -28.65 22.17
CA LEU A 448 8.47 -28.01 20.87
C LEU A 448 7.17 -27.22 20.84
N ILE A 449 6.06 -27.83 21.23
CA ILE A 449 4.75 -27.19 21.28
C ILE A 449 4.30 -27.14 22.73
N THR A 450 3.67 -26.05 23.14
CA THR A 450 3.11 -25.93 24.48
C THR A 450 1.75 -25.28 24.39
N HIS A 451 0.78 -25.73 25.17
CA HIS A 451 -0.54 -25.10 25.24
C HIS A 451 -1.05 -25.03 26.68
N GLY A 452 -1.92 -24.07 26.96
CA GLY A 452 -2.51 -23.87 28.28
C GLY A 452 -3.44 -22.67 28.35
N TRP A 453 -4.07 -22.49 29.50
CA TRP A 453 -5.00 -21.38 29.74
C TRP A 453 -4.33 -20.27 30.56
N LEU A 454 -4.45 -19.02 30.09
CA LEU A 454 -4.00 -17.84 30.82
C LEU A 454 -5.02 -17.39 31.87
N ASP A 455 -6.30 -17.57 31.56
CA ASP A 455 -7.44 -17.28 32.43
C ASP A 455 -8.63 -18.18 32.06
N GLN A 456 -9.86 -17.79 32.42
CA GLN A 456 -11.06 -18.58 32.16
C GLN A 456 -11.33 -18.75 30.66
N ASP A 457 -11.06 -17.72 29.85
CA ASP A 457 -11.56 -17.61 28.48
C ASP A 457 -10.41 -17.40 27.48
N THR A 458 -9.15 -17.38 27.94
CA THR A 458 -7.98 -17.14 27.10
C THR A 458 -7.04 -18.35 27.10
N VAL A 459 -6.88 -18.97 25.94
CA VAL A 459 -5.96 -20.09 25.70
C VAL A 459 -4.76 -19.61 24.89
N PHE A 460 -3.60 -20.21 25.11
CA PHE A 460 -2.41 -19.96 24.33
C PHE A 460 -1.80 -21.25 23.80
N VAL A 461 -1.12 -21.15 22.65
CA VAL A 461 -0.29 -22.20 22.06
C VAL A 461 1.05 -21.57 21.66
N THR A 462 2.17 -22.13 22.09
CA THR A 462 3.50 -21.66 21.71
C THR A 462 4.29 -22.69 20.93
N LEU A 463 5.21 -22.19 20.11
CA LEU A 463 6.27 -22.95 19.46
C LEU A 463 7.59 -22.56 20.11
N GLY A 464 8.17 -23.48 20.87
CA GLY A 464 9.38 -23.32 21.69
C GLY A 464 9.07 -23.18 23.18
N GLY A 465 9.64 -24.08 23.99
CA GLY A 465 9.47 -24.09 25.46
C GLY A 465 9.66 -22.73 26.16
N PRO A 466 10.76 -21.99 25.92
CA PRO A 466 10.98 -20.68 26.56
C PRO A 466 9.89 -19.64 26.28
N ILE A 467 9.17 -19.75 25.16
CA ILE A 467 8.09 -18.83 24.83
C ILE A 467 6.89 -19.05 25.77
N ALA A 468 6.63 -20.30 26.18
CA ALA A 468 5.55 -20.58 27.12
C ALA A 468 5.81 -19.92 28.49
N ASP A 469 7.07 -19.92 28.95
CA ASP A 469 7.45 -19.22 30.18
C ASP A 469 7.23 -17.69 30.05
N ALA A 470 7.60 -17.09 28.91
CA ALA A 470 7.40 -15.66 28.65
C ALA A 470 5.93 -15.24 28.60
N ILE A 471 5.06 -16.09 28.04
CA ILE A 471 3.61 -15.88 27.94
C ILE A 471 2.91 -16.12 29.29
N ALA A 472 3.23 -17.22 29.96
CA ALA A 472 2.58 -17.60 31.21
C ALA A 472 2.98 -16.68 32.37
N ASN A 473 4.20 -16.13 32.36
CA ASN A 473 4.78 -15.32 33.42
C ASN A 473 5.38 -14.00 32.89
N SER A 474 4.55 -13.13 32.32
CA SER A 474 4.99 -11.88 31.68
C SER A 474 5.60 -10.82 32.63
N ASN A 475 5.71 -11.09 33.94
CA ASN A 475 6.29 -10.21 34.97
C ASN A 475 5.78 -8.75 34.92
N GLY A 476 4.57 -8.52 34.39
CA GLY A 476 3.97 -7.18 34.24
C GLY A 476 4.49 -6.34 33.06
N LYS A 477 5.34 -6.88 32.18
CA LYS A 477 5.85 -6.16 30.98
C LYS A 477 5.14 -6.62 29.72
N SER A 478 4.00 -6.00 29.42
CA SER A 478 3.18 -6.31 28.24
C SER A 478 3.66 -5.58 26.97
N LEU A 479 3.35 -6.14 25.80
CA LEU A 479 3.54 -5.47 24.51
C LEU A 479 2.72 -4.19 24.41
N LYS A 480 1.48 -4.20 24.91
CA LYS A 480 0.62 -3.01 24.93
C LYS A 480 1.28 -1.82 25.64
N ASP A 481 2.07 -2.08 26.67
CA ASP A 481 2.73 -1.03 27.45
C ASP A 481 4.09 -0.59 26.90
N SER A 482 4.65 -1.35 25.95
CA SER A 482 5.91 -1.04 25.27
C SER A 482 5.87 0.30 24.54
N GLU A 483 6.94 1.09 24.69
CA GLU A 483 7.11 2.37 24.01
C GLU A 483 7.17 2.22 22.49
N ASN A 484 7.87 1.18 21.99
CA ASN A 484 7.93 0.87 20.56
C ASN A 484 6.54 0.56 20.00
N PHE A 485 5.77 -0.28 20.69
CA PHE A 485 4.42 -0.63 20.27
C PHE A 485 3.51 0.61 20.22
N LYS A 486 3.56 1.46 21.25
CA LYS A 486 2.79 2.72 21.31
C LYS A 486 3.20 3.69 20.20
N THR A 487 4.48 3.78 19.88
CA THR A 487 4.99 4.64 18.80
C THR A 487 4.48 4.19 17.44
N VAL A 488 4.50 2.88 17.19
CA VAL A 488 4.14 2.29 15.89
C VAL A 488 2.63 2.18 15.67
N THR A 489 1.85 1.98 16.73
CA THR A 489 0.40 1.70 16.62
C THR A 489 -0.50 2.75 17.25
N GLY A 490 0.04 3.65 18.08
CA GLY A 490 -0.74 4.54 18.94
C GLY A 490 -1.58 5.55 18.17
N SER A 491 -1.08 6.01 17.02
CA SER A 491 -1.72 6.97 16.11
C SER A 491 -2.49 6.32 14.95
N LEU A 492 -2.53 5.00 14.88
CA LEU A 492 -3.41 4.30 13.92
C LEU A 492 -4.88 4.47 14.33
N GLN A 493 -5.76 4.43 13.34
CA GLN A 493 -7.20 4.64 13.49
C GLN A 493 -7.78 3.74 14.59
N LYS A 494 -8.67 4.31 15.41
CA LYS A 494 -9.45 3.62 16.45
C LYS A 494 -10.91 4.03 16.34
N PRO A 495 -11.88 3.13 16.61
CA PRO A 495 -11.70 1.69 16.82
C PRO A 495 -11.19 1.00 15.55
N ASN A 496 -10.59 -0.19 15.69
CA ASN A 496 -10.10 -0.98 14.57
C ASN A 496 -10.24 -2.49 14.80
N GLY A 497 -10.04 -3.28 13.75
CA GLY A 497 -10.19 -4.73 13.76
C GLY A 497 -8.95 -5.51 14.16
N GLY A 498 -7.94 -4.85 14.73
CA GLY A 498 -6.67 -5.45 15.12
C GLY A 498 -5.46 -4.81 14.45
N TYR A 499 -4.30 -5.40 14.70
CA TYR A 499 -3.01 -4.83 14.30
C TYR A 499 -2.11 -5.87 13.66
N PHE A 500 -1.44 -5.49 12.58
CA PHE A 500 -0.10 -5.98 12.26
C PHE A 500 0.91 -5.04 12.90
N TYR A 501 1.93 -5.60 13.55
CA TYR A 501 3.02 -4.88 14.19
C TYR A 501 4.35 -5.58 13.89
N LEU A 502 5.37 -4.80 13.56
CA LEU A 502 6.74 -5.24 13.38
C LEU A 502 7.70 -4.26 14.06
N ASP A 503 8.48 -4.77 15.00
CA ASP A 503 9.57 -4.05 15.66
C ASP A 503 10.83 -4.15 14.81
N MET A 504 11.23 -3.04 14.19
CA MET A 504 12.33 -3.07 13.23
C MET A 504 13.70 -3.17 13.90
N ASP A 505 13.85 -2.70 15.14
CA ASP A 505 15.11 -2.83 15.89
C ASP A 505 15.40 -4.31 16.21
N LYS A 506 14.37 -5.05 16.64
CA LYS A 506 14.49 -6.49 16.87
C LYS A 506 14.62 -7.28 15.57
N THR A 507 13.91 -6.86 14.52
CA THR A 507 13.98 -7.51 13.19
C THR A 507 15.36 -7.35 12.56
N ALA A 508 15.98 -6.18 12.67
CA ALA A 508 17.34 -5.95 12.16
C ALA A 508 18.36 -6.91 12.80
N SER A 509 18.21 -7.20 14.10
CA SER A 509 19.06 -8.18 14.81
C SER A 509 18.93 -9.59 14.23
N LEU A 510 17.70 -10.01 13.86
CA LEU A 510 17.47 -11.28 13.18
C LEU A 510 18.04 -11.31 11.77
N ILE A 511 17.85 -10.22 11.00
CA ILE A 511 18.40 -10.14 9.65
C ILE A 511 19.93 -10.27 9.68
N ASN A 512 20.60 -9.56 10.59
CA ASN A 512 22.07 -9.66 10.75
C ASN A 512 22.51 -11.09 11.08
N ARG A 513 21.76 -11.80 11.94
CA ARG A 513 22.03 -13.20 12.27
C ARG A 513 22.02 -14.09 11.02
N PHE A 514 21.04 -13.95 10.13
CA PHE A 514 20.96 -14.76 8.91
C PHE A 514 21.89 -14.27 7.79
N ALA A 515 22.17 -12.96 7.72
CA ALA A 515 23.04 -12.36 6.73
C ALA A 515 24.50 -12.82 6.89
N THR A 516 24.97 -13.01 8.13
CA THR A 516 26.31 -13.55 8.41
C THR A 516 26.50 -14.98 7.91
N GLN A 517 25.42 -15.72 7.65
CA GLN A 517 25.49 -17.08 7.14
C GLN A 517 25.52 -17.15 5.61
N ASN A 518 25.08 -16.13 4.84
CA ASN A 518 24.93 -16.27 3.38
C ASN A 518 25.16 -15.04 2.47
N GLN A 519 25.25 -13.79 2.97
CA GLN A 519 25.75 -12.56 2.28
C GLN A 519 25.30 -11.35 3.12
N SER A 520 26.19 -10.41 3.43
CA SER A 520 25.83 -9.20 4.17
C SER A 520 24.87 -8.33 3.35
N LEU A 521 23.92 -7.67 4.02
CA LEU A 521 23.08 -6.65 3.38
C LEU A 521 23.94 -5.52 2.78
N PRO A 522 23.55 -4.95 1.61
CA PRO A 522 24.15 -3.71 1.13
C PRO A 522 24.12 -2.61 2.20
N PRO A 523 25.16 -1.77 2.32
CA PRO A 523 25.19 -0.68 3.30
C PRO A 523 23.97 0.24 3.20
N GLU A 524 23.49 0.51 1.98
CA GLU A 524 22.33 1.36 1.73
C GLU A 524 21.04 0.74 2.28
N ALA A 525 20.85 -0.57 2.07
CA ALA A 525 19.70 -1.28 2.61
C ALA A 525 19.73 -1.31 4.14
N SER A 526 20.92 -1.50 4.72
CA SER A 526 21.11 -1.47 6.18
C SER A 526 20.79 -0.10 6.78
N ALA A 527 21.24 0.98 6.13
CA ALA A 527 20.94 2.35 6.56
C ALA A 527 19.44 2.65 6.54
N ILE A 528 18.72 2.24 5.49
CA ILE A 528 17.26 2.40 5.42
C ILE A 528 16.55 1.56 6.51
N ILE A 529 16.91 0.30 6.68
CA ILE A 529 16.34 -0.56 7.73
C ILE A 529 16.54 0.05 9.12
N ASN A 530 17.77 0.50 9.41
CA ASN A 530 18.11 1.09 10.70
C ASN A 530 17.40 2.43 10.96
N SER A 531 16.86 3.09 9.93
CA SER A 531 16.11 4.34 10.03
C SER A 531 14.65 4.17 10.46
N ILE A 532 14.15 2.93 10.51
CA ILE A 532 12.75 2.62 10.81
C ILE A 532 12.65 2.13 12.26
N HIS A 533 11.71 2.69 13.04
CA HIS A 533 11.34 2.18 14.37
C HIS A 533 10.49 0.92 14.28
N GLY A 534 9.50 0.93 13.40
CA GLY A 534 8.58 -0.20 13.22
C GLY A 534 7.56 0.02 12.12
N VAL A 535 6.83 -1.05 11.81
CA VAL A 535 5.72 -1.02 10.86
C VAL A 535 4.45 -1.39 11.60
N GLY A 536 3.45 -0.51 11.52
CA GLY A 536 2.12 -0.74 12.06
C GLY A 536 1.11 -0.76 10.92
N LEU A 537 0.17 -1.70 10.94
CA LEU A 537 -0.97 -1.70 10.03
C LEU A 537 -2.23 -2.05 10.80
N THR A 538 -3.34 -1.42 10.44
CA THR A 538 -4.66 -1.74 10.96
C THR A 538 -5.71 -1.69 9.86
N THR A 539 -6.81 -2.41 10.07
CA THR A 539 -7.98 -2.40 9.19
C THR A 539 -9.23 -2.13 10.02
N THR A 540 -10.21 -1.47 9.41
CA THR A 540 -11.53 -1.30 10.03
C THR A 540 -12.58 -1.23 8.94
N SER A 541 -13.78 -1.74 9.21
CA SER A 541 -14.94 -1.57 8.36
C SER A 541 -16.00 -0.79 9.11
N PRO A 542 -16.05 0.55 8.95
CA PRO A 542 -17.04 1.39 9.62
C PRO A 542 -18.49 0.95 9.35
N ASP A 543 -18.73 0.41 8.17
CA ASP A 543 -19.98 -0.18 7.71
C ASP A 543 -19.70 -1.29 6.66
N LYS A 544 -20.74 -1.95 6.14
CA LYS A 544 -20.61 -3.01 5.13
C LYS A 544 -20.14 -2.52 3.75
N SER A 545 -20.26 -1.22 3.49
CA SER A 545 -19.92 -0.60 2.20
C SER A 545 -18.55 0.06 2.21
N THR A 546 -17.82 0.05 3.33
CA THR A 546 -16.55 0.76 3.45
C THR A 546 -15.54 -0.04 4.26
N THR A 547 -14.33 -0.20 3.72
CA THR A 547 -13.18 -0.72 4.48
C THR A 547 -12.02 0.25 4.40
N HIS A 548 -11.45 0.56 5.55
CA HIS A 548 -10.23 1.35 5.67
C HIS A 548 -9.07 0.43 6.00
N MET A 549 -7.95 0.66 5.34
CA MET A 549 -6.65 0.12 5.72
C MET A 549 -5.72 1.28 5.98
N GLU A 550 -4.99 1.24 7.08
CA GLU A 550 -4.01 2.26 7.43
C GLU A 550 -2.71 1.60 7.83
N MET A 551 -1.61 2.11 7.29
CA MET A 551 -0.26 1.68 7.59
C MET A 551 0.57 2.88 8.03
N LEU A 552 1.39 2.69 9.06
CA LEU A 552 2.41 3.63 9.48
C LEU A 552 3.77 2.94 9.40
N LEU A 553 4.65 3.51 8.57
CA LEU A 553 6.08 3.27 8.65
C LEU A 553 6.64 4.29 9.65
N ALA A 554 6.79 3.88 10.91
CA ALA A 554 7.28 4.74 11.96
C ALA A 554 8.80 4.93 11.78
N LEU A 555 9.22 6.17 11.56
CA LEU A 555 10.63 6.49 11.29
C LEU A 555 11.30 7.06 12.53
N LYS A 556 12.60 6.75 12.69
CA LYS A 556 13.42 7.34 13.75
C LYS A 556 13.56 8.83 13.51
N LYS A 557 13.37 9.64 14.55
CA LYS A 557 13.65 11.08 14.46
C LYS A 557 15.16 11.28 14.38
N THR A 558 15.58 12.28 13.61
CA THR A 558 16.99 12.66 13.57
C THR A 558 17.40 13.13 14.96
N SER A 559 18.38 12.46 15.57
CA SER A 559 19.02 12.94 16.79
C SER A 559 19.69 14.27 16.47
N LYS A 560 19.30 15.34 17.18
CA LYS A 560 19.92 16.66 17.07
C LYS A 560 21.36 16.65 17.52
#